data_AF-A0A1F9HWY4-F1
#
_entry.id   AF-A0A1F9HWY4-F1
#
_cell.length_a   1.000
_cell.length_b   1.000
_cell.length_c   1.000
_cell.angle_alpha   90.00
_cell.angle_beta   90.00
_cell.angle_gamma   90.00
#
_symmetry.space_group_name_H-M   'P 1'
#
loop_
_entity.id
_entity.type
_entity.pdbx_description
1 polymer ?
#
loop_
_entity_poly.entity_id
_entity_poly.type
_entity_poly.pdbx_seq_one_letter_code
_entity_poly.pdbx_strand_id
1 'polypeptide(L)'
;MGLTSGPSAREKTIPPAILKSPKKVVVSFLRALFDCDGYAGPQGVILSTSSLEMSKQIQIVLLNFGILSTRRLQNHDIWNVEIFGLPAKKYMEEIGFGLERKQKRLQEYIENHHWFKKESSEDEIVSIEEGLADVYDITVEETHCYAAHGFINHNSFWHSKIMTEKALKPNEFIDYAANHSGTMAMQPGQLNPYKIGIELLRNIEERWNKGRFGKEYSECNDMREKKNWDRKLGLGREKIFEVRKFYNDVMFIDEFLTPEFCAEHKMFVYAFNVSADRYEIATREFEKIKQQLLFQLTNFGYPIINVVDGNYKNRSELLLKHNHEGVDLKMDWAKETLKALFRIWKRPVHIETIMEGAPKILSFDGTEHQEARP
;
A
#
# COMPACT_ATOMS: atom_id res chain seq x y z
N MET A 1 19.79 13.32 46.80
CA MET A 1 19.20 12.28 45.92
C MET A 1 18.68 12.97 44.68
N GLY A 2 19.45 12.94 43.59
CA GLY A 2 19.16 13.65 42.34
C GLY A 2 18.00 13.02 41.57
N LEU A 3 16.77 13.35 41.97
CA LEU A 3 15.59 13.10 41.15
C LEU A 3 15.51 14.20 40.09
N THR A 4 15.93 13.91 38.85
CA THR A 4 15.64 14.78 37.71
C THR A 4 14.47 14.23 36.90
N SER A 5 13.50 15.13 36.69
CA SER A 5 12.41 15.20 35.71
C SER A 5 12.27 14.03 34.72
N GLY A 6 11.16 13.28 34.84
CA GLY A 6 10.58 12.60 33.69
C GLY A 6 10.08 13.61 32.64
N PRO A 7 9.68 13.15 31.44
CA PRO A 7 9.06 14.01 30.43
C PRO A 7 7.86 14.74 31.01
N SER A 8 7.55 15.92 30.45
CA SER A 8 6.34 16.66 30.81
C SER A 8 5.13 15.73 30.74
N ALA A 9 4.10 15.97 31.57
CA ALA A 9 2.88 15.14 31.56
C ALA A 9 2.29 14.98 30.14
N ARG A 10 2.48 16.01 29.29
CA ARG A 10 2.04 16.05 27.88
C ARG A 10 2.88 15.20 26.91
N GLU A 11 4.08 14.81 27.31
CA GLU A 11 5.06 14.08 26.48
C GLU A 11 5.23 12.63 26.94
N LYS A 12 4.51 12.20 27.98
CA LYS A 12 4.55 10.82 28.46
C LYS A 12 4.14 9.86 27.34
N THR A 13 4.78 8.70 27.31
CA THR A 13 4.44 7.59 26.40
C THR A 13 4.57 6.28 27.17
N ILE A 14 3.97 5.21 26.65
CA ILE A 14 4.22 3.86 27.15
C ILE A 14 5.66 3.48 26.75
N PRO A 15 6.52 3.07 27.69
CA PRO A 15 7.88 2.69 27.36
C PRO A 15 7.92 1.58 26.28
N PRO A 16 8.77 1.69 25.25
CA PRO A 16 8.87 0.66 24.21
C PRO A 16 9.14 -0.75 24.74
N ALA A 17 9.85 -0.85 25.87
CA ALA A 17 10.06 -2.13 26.57
C ALA A 17 8.74 -2.78 27.02
N ILE A 18 7.78 -2.00 27.50
CA ILE A 18 6.44 -2.50 27.89
C ILE A 18 5.66 -2.92 26.65
N LEU A 19 5.68 -2.12 25.58
CA LEU A 19 4.97 -2.44 24.33
C LEU A 19 5.44 -3.75 23.68
N LYS A 20 6.71 -4.13 23.90
CA LYS A 20 7.31 -5.39 23.40
C LYS A 20 7.31 -6.52 24.42
N SER A 21 6.71 -6.32 25.59
CA SER A 21 6.72 -7.30 26.68
C SER A 21 5.59 -8.32 26.56
N PRO A 22 5.73 -9.51 27.19
CA PRO A 22 4.65 -10.50 27.26
C PRO A 22 3.39 -9.95 27.92
N LYS A 23 2.22 -10.54 27.58
CA LYS A 23 0.89 -10.17 28.06
C LYS A 23 0.85 -9.85 29.56
N LYS A 24 1.46 -10.68 30.41
CA LYS A 24 1.48 -10.52 31.88
C LYS A 24 2.13 -9.20 32.34
N VAL A 25 3.20 -8.76 31.67
CA VAL A 25 3.91 -7.51 32.01
C VAL A 25 3.06 -6.31 31.60
N VAL A 26 2.46 -6.36 30.41
CA VAL A 26 1.56 -5.32 29.92
C VAL A 26 0.34 -5.16 30.84
N VAL A 27 -0.26 -6.27 31.28
CA VAL A 27 -1.36 -6.27 32.25
C VAL A 27 -0.96 -5.60 33.56
N SER A 28 0.20 -5.94 34.12
CA SER A 28 0.69 -5.31 35.36
C SER A 28 0.92 -3.81 35.19
N PHE A 29 1.47 -3.38 34.05
CA PHE A 29 1.64 -1.96 33.74
C PHE A 29 0.29 -1.22 33.64
N LEU A 30 -0.65 -1.75 32.87
CA LEU A 30 -1.98 -1.15 32.72
C LEU A 30 -2.72 -1.11 34.06
N ARG A 31 -2.70 -2.19 34.84
CA ARG A 31 -3.33 -2.22 36.16
C ARG A 31 -2.78 -1.13 37.07
N ALA A 32 -1.46 -1.00 37.17
CA ALA A 32 -0.83 0.04 37.98
C ALA A 32 -1.17 1.45 37.47
N LEU A 33 -1.17 1.65 36.16
CA LEU A 33 -1.53 2.93 35.54
C LEU A 33 -2.98 3.34 35.86
N PHE A 34 -3.93 2.42 35.71
CA PHE A 34 -5.34 2.65 36.01
C PHE A 34 -5.62 2.73 37.53
N ASP A 35 -4.82 2.10 38.37
CA ASP A 35 -4.88 2.27 39.83
C ASP A 35 -4.42 3.67 40.27
N CYS A 36 -3.43 4.27 39.60
CA CYS A 36 -2.98 5.62 39.87
C CYS A 36 -3.95 6.67 39.29
N ASP A 37 -4.16 6.65 37.98
CA ASP A 37 -4.77 7.75 37.24
C ASP A 37 -6.18 7.42 36.70
N GLY A 38 -6.62 6.17 36.86
CA GLY A 38 -7.93 5.71 36.38
C GLY A 38 -9.08 5.97 37.36
N TYR A 39 -10.29 5.94 36.81
CA TYR A 39 -11.57 5.99 37.50
C TYR A 39 -12.34 4.71 37.22
N ALA A 40 -13.12 4.26 38.20
CA ALA A 40 -14.11 3.20 38.05
C ALA A 40 -15.38 3.62 38.79
N GLY A 41 -16.54 3.49 38.13
CA GLY A 41 -17.84 3.81 38.73
C GLY A 41 -18.98 3.80 37.71
N PRO A 42 -20.08 4.54 37.96
CA PRO A 42 -21.25 4.54 37.08
C PRO A 42 -20.97 4.95 35.62
N GLN A 43 -19.90 5.69 35.38
CA GLN A 43 -19.43 6.07 34.05
C GLN A 43 -18.41 5.06 33.48
N GLY A 44 -18.45 3.80 33.90
CA GLY A 44 -17.51 2.78 33.44
C GLY A 44 -16.09 3.00 33.98
N VAL A 45 -15.10 2.73 33.13
CA VAL A 45 -13.68 2.91 33.44
C VAL A 45 -13.12 4.04 32.59
N ILE A 46 -12.46 5.01 33.23
CA ILE A 46 -11.92 6.19 32.53
C ILE A 46 -10.49 6.41 32.96
N LEU A 47 -9.58 6.58 32.01
CA LEU A 47 -8.20 7.02 32.29
C LEU A 47 -7.96 8.37 31.65
N SER A 48 -7.52 9.35 32.44
CA SER A 48 -7.25 10.71 31.98
C SER A 48 -5.74 10.94 31.84
N THR A 49 -5.30 11.51 30.71
CA THR A 49 -3.90 11.88 30.47
C THR A 49 -3.80 13.16 29.65
N SER A 50 -2.81 14.00 29.92
CA SER A 50 -2.53 15.18 29.09
C SER A 50 -1.63 14.87 27.88
N SER A 51 -1.15 13.63 27.76
CA SER A 51 -0.39 13.17 26.60
C SER A 51 -1.29 12.58 25.53
N LEU A 52 -1.32 13.24 24.37
CA LEU A 52 -1.98 12.75 23.17
C LEU A 52 -1.46 11.36 22.80
N GLU A 53 -0.14 11.20 22.78
CA GLU A 53 0.50 9.97 22.33
C GLU A 53 0.24 8.81 23.30
N MET A 54 0.31 9.07 24.61
CA MET A 54 -0.03 8.06 25.62
C MET A 54 -1.47 7.60 25.46
N SER A 55 -2.43 8.51 25.23
CA SER A 55 -3.83 8.15 25.06
C SER A 55 -4.05 7.23 23.84
N LYS A 56 -3.34 7.48 22.72
CA LYS A 56 -3.37 6.62 21.52
C LYS A 56 -2.79 5.24 21.82
N GLN A 57 -1.62 5.18 22.44
CA GLN A 57 -0.94 3.94 22.77
C GLN A 57 -1.76 3.08 23.73
N ILE A 58 -2.38 3.68 24.74
CA ILE A 58 -3.28 2.97 25.66
C ILE A 58 -4.47 2.37 24.90
N GLN A 59 -5.12 3.15 24.02
CA GLN A 59 -6.25 2.64 23.22
C GLN A 59 -5.85 1.44 22.36
N ILE A 60 -4.70 1.52 21.67
CA ILE A 60 -4.18 0.41 20.85
C ILE A 60 -3.84 -0.81 21.71
N VAL A 61 -3.19 -0.60 22.86
CA VAL A 61 -2.84 -1.70 23.76
C VAL A 61 -4.10 -2.37 24.32
N LEU A 62 -5.13 -1.60 24.72
CA LEU A 62 -6.43 -2.14 25.14
C LEU A 62 -7.11 -2.95 24.03
N LEU A 63 -7.01 -2.48 22.78
CA LEU A 63 -7.54 -3.19 21.61
C LEU A 63 -6.88 -4.57 21.42
N ASN A 64 -5.59 -4.73 21.75
CA ASN A 64 -4.92 -6.04 21.72
C ASN A 64 -5.51 -7.04 22.73
N PHE A 65 -6.21 -6.58 23.76
CA PHE A 65 -6.99 -7.42 24.68
C PHE A 65 -8.46 -7.57 24.26
N GLY A 66 -8.84 -7.05 23.09
CA GLY A 66 -10.22 -7.02 22.61
C GLY A 66 -11.12 -6.06 23.41
N ILE A 67 -10.52 -5.07 24.08
CA ILE A 67 -11.21 -4.04 24.87
C ILE A 67 -11.32 -2.79 23.99
N LEU A 68 -12.52 -2.55 23.45
CA LEU A 68 -12.81 -1.32 22.72
C LEU A 68 -12.89 -0.15 23.70
N SER A 69 -12.27 0.97 23.33
CA SER A 69 -12.25 2.18 24.16
C SER A 69 -12.38 3.42 23.29
N THR A 70 -13.04 4.43 23.83
CA THR A 70 -13.28 5.71 23.16
C THR A 70 -12.31 6.74 23.69
N ARG A 71 -11.63 7.45 22.79
CA ARG A 71 -10.81 8.60 23.16
C ARG A 71 -11.63 9.87 23.01
N ARG A 72 -11.73 10.65 24.09
CA ARG A 72 -12.42 11.95 24.11
C ARG A 72 -11.49 13.04 24.65
N LEU A 73 -11.42 14.16 23.95
CA LEU A 73 -10.75 15.36 24.47
C LEU A 73 -11.71 16.06 25.45
N GLN A 74 -11.32 16.14 26.72
CA GLN A 74 -12.05 16.81 27.80
C GLN A 74 -11.23 17.98 28.32
N ASN A 75 -11.76 19.20 28.22
CA ASN A 75 -10.99 20.43 28.37
C ASN A 75 -9.83 20.47 27.35
N HIS A 76 -9.38 21.65 26.92
CA HIS A 76 -8.53 21.80 25.72
C HIS A 76 -7.24 20.94 25.67
N ASP A 77 -6.82 20.31 26.77
CA ASP A 77 -5.55 19.59 26.90
C ASP A 77 -5.61 18.20 27.56
N ILE A 78 -6.76 17.65 27.95
CA ILE A 78 -6.82 16.34 28.64
C ILE A 78 -7.58 15.32 27.81
N TRP A 79 -6.96 14.18 27.56
CA TRP A 79 -7.56 13.04 26.87
C TRP A 79 -8.07 12.01 27.86
N ASN A 80 -9.35 11.67 27.73
CA ASN A 80 -9.93 10.52 28.40
C ASN A 80 -9.92 9.31 27.47
N VAL A 81 -9.43 8.19 27.97
CA VAL A 81 -9.65 6.86 27.40
C VAL A 81 -10.77 6.22 28.20
N GLU A 82 -11.95 6.14 27.60
CA GLU A 82 -13.18 5.71 28.24
C GLU A 82 -13.55 4.29 27.79
N ILE A 83 -13.90 3.42 28.75
CA ILE A 83 -14.27 2.02 28.53
C ILE A 83 -15.64 1.81 29.17
N PHE A 84 -16.63 1.48 28.34
CA PHE A 84 -18.01 1.29 28.76
C PHE A 84 -18.50 -0.10 28.35
N GLY A 85 -19.62 -0.53 28.92
CA GLY A 85 -20.35 -1.70 28.43
C GLY A 85 -19.58 -3.03 28.47
N LEU A 86 -19.67 -3.83 27.40
CA LEU A 86 -18.98 -5.12 27.29
C LEU A 86 -17.46 -5.01 27.40
N PRO A 87 -16.79 -4.02 26.78
CA PRO A 87 -15.37 -3.76 27.01
C PRO A 87 -14.98 -3.58 28.49
N ALA A 88 -15.83 -2.95 29.30
CA ALA A 88 -15.54 -2.77 30.74
C ALA A 88 -15.56 -4.11 31.49
N LYS A 89 -16.45 -5.04 31.09
CA LYS A 89 -16.45 -6.41 31.60
C LYS A 89 -15.18 -7.16 31.18
N LYS A 90 -14.78 -7.08 29.91
CA LYS A 90 -13.51 -7.66 29.44
C LYS A 90 -12.30 -7.05 30.16
N TYR A 91 -12.32 -5.74 30.42
CA TYR A 91 -11.30 -5.08 31.21
C TYR A 91 -11.21 -5.68 32.61
N MET A 92 -12.34 -5.94 33.28
CA MET A 92 -12.35 -6.60 34.60
C MET A 92 -11.72 -8.00 34.56
N GLU A 93 -12.02 -8.78 33.51
CA GLU A 93 -11.55 -10.16 33.34
C GLU A 93 -10.05 -10.25 32.98
N GLU A 94 -9.58 -9.38 32.09
CA GLU A 94 -8.22 -9.43 31.53
C GLU A 94 -7.20 -8.61 32.35
N ILE A 95 -7.61 -7.45 32.88
CA ILE A 95 -6.72 -6.48 33.52
C ILE A 95 -7.15 -6.23 34.96
N GLY A 96 -8.38 -5.76 35.19
CA GLY A 96 -8.90 -5.40 36.50
C GLY A 96 -8.14 -4.27 37.18
N PHE A 97 -8.45 -4.04 38.45
CA PHE A 97 -7.77 -3.10 39.33
C PHE A 97 -7.05 -3.84 40.46
N GLY A 98 -5.91 -3.32 40.90
CA GLY A 98 -5.24 -3.77 42.11
C GLY A 98 -5.86 -3.14 43.37
N LEU A 99 -6.46 -1.95 43.25
CA LEU A 99 -7.16 -1.31 44.35
C LEU A 99 -8.56 -1.90 44.55
N GLU A 100 -8.79 -2.52 45.71
CA GLU A 100 -10.08 -3.15 46.08
C GLU A 100 -11.28 -2.22 45.88
N ARG A 101 -11.14 -0.94 46.26
CA ARG A 101 -12.20 0.07 46.08
C ARG A 101 -12.59 0.27 44.61
N LYS A 102 -11.62 0.27 43.68
CA LYS A 102 -11.89 0.43 42.25
C LYS A 102 -12.43 -0.86 41.65
N GLN A 103 -11.87 -2.00 42.05
CA GLN A 103 -12.36 -3.31 41.63
C GLN A 103 -13.83 -3.50 42.01
N LYS A 104 -14.21 -3.17 43.25
CA LYS A 104 -15.59 -3.24 43.72
C LYS A 104 -16.52 -2.33 42.92
N ARG A 105 -16.10 -1.10 42.62
CA ARG A 105 -16.89 -0.16 41.81
C ARG A 105 -17.08 -0.63 40.36
N LEU A 106 -16.06 -1.25 39.77
CA LEU A 106 -16.18 -1.85 38.44
C LEU A 106 -17.15 -3.04 38.45
N GLN A 107 -17.08 -3.87 39.49
CA GLN A 107 -18.02 -4.96 39.69
C GLN A 107 -19.46 -4.45 39.83
N GLU A 108 -19.69 -3.45 40.69
CA GLU A 108 -20.99 -2.78 40.85
C GLU A 108 -21.48 -2.18 39.52
N TYR A 109 -20.59 -1.57 38.73
CA TYR A 109 -20.94 -1.06 37.40
C TYR A 109 -21.46 -2.18 36.49
N ILE A 110 -20.76 -3.33 36.44
CA ILE A 110 -21.13 -4.46 35.58
C ILE A 110 -22.43 -5.11 36.05
N GLU A 111 -22.60 -5.33 37.36
CA GLU A 111 -23.79 -5.96 37.95
C GLU A 111 -25.06 -5.13 37.71
N ASN A 112 -24.94 -3.80 37.75
CA ASN A 112 -26.06 -2.89 37.50
C ASN A 112 -26.44 -2.77 36.00
N HIS A 113 -25.64 -3.30 35.07
CA HIS A 113 -25.92 -3.28 33.64
C HIS A 113 -26.46 -4.64 33.17
N HIS A 114 -27.78 -4.83 33.29
CA HIS A 114 -28.46 -6.07 32.88
C HIS A 114 -28.44 -6.32 31.36
N TRP A 115 -28.24 -5.28 30.55
CA TRP A 115 -28.15 -5.39 29.10
C TRP A 115 -27.00 -4.53 28.59
N PHE A 116 -26.05 -5.17 27.92
CA PHE A 116 -25.06 -4.44 27.14
C PHE A 116 -25.48 -4.42 25.68
N LYS A 117 -25.50 -3.23 25.06
CA LYS A 117 -25.67 -3.12 23.62
C LYS A 117 -24.52 -3.85 22.94
N LYS A 118 -24.83 -4.72 21.98
CA LYS A 118 -23.82 -5.36 21.15
C LYS A 118 -23.06 -4.27 20.39
N GLU A 119 -21.76 -4.14 20.66
CA GLU A 119 -20.91 -3.20 19.95
C GLU A 119 -20.58 -3.72 18.55
N SER A 120 -20.61 -2.82 17.58
CA SER A 120 -20.12 -3.11 16.24
C SER A 120 -18.60 -3.02 16.24
N SER A 121 -17.96 -3.89 15.47
CA SER A 121 -16.53 -3.76 15.12
C SER A 121 -16.30 -2.77 13.98
N GLU A 122 -17.36 -2.12 13.50
CA GLU A 122 -17.36 -1.12 12.44
C GLU A 122 -17.37 0.28 13.05
N ASP A 123 -16.70 1.22 12.38
CA ASP A 123 -16.67 2.64 12.75
C ASP A 123 -17.04 3.50 11.53
N GLU A 124 -17.53 4.73 11.76
CA GLU A 124 -17.98 5.63 10.70
C GLU A 124 -16.84 6.57 10.28
N ILE A 125 -16.67 6.75 8.96
CA ILE A 125 -15.67 7.69 8.43
C ILE A 125 -16.14 9.12 8.71
N VAL A 126 -15.40 9.83 9.55
CA VAL A 126 -15.73 11.22 9.94
C VAL A 126 -15.27 12.24 8.90
N SER A 127 -14.11 12.02 8.29
CA SER A 127 -13.54 12.88 7.25
C SER A 127 -12.57 12.12 6.35
N ILE A 128 -12.36 12.64 5.13
CA ILE A 128 -11.37 12.16 4.16
C ILE A 128 -10.61 13.39 3.66
N GLU A 129 -9.27 13.33 3.69
CA GLU A 129 -8.38 14.42 3.28
C GLU A 129 -7.38 13.91 2.24
N GLU A 130 -7.03 14.73 1.25
CA GLU A 130 -6.01 14.42 0.24
C GLU A 130 -4.63 14.94 0.68
N GLY A 131 -3.57 14.16 0.47
CA GLY A 131 -2.21 14.55 0.86
C GLY A 131 -1.12 13.67 0.25
N LEU A 132 0.14 14.05 0.46
CA LEU A 132 1.33 13.29 0.06
C LEU A 132 2.11 12.84 1.31
N ALA A 133 2.46 11.56 1.39
CA ALA A 133 3.23 10.99 2.49
C ALA A 133 4.05 9.78 2.01
N ASP A 134 5.08 9.42 2.77
CA ASP A 134 5.78 8.15 2.60
C ASP A 134 4.83 7.00 2.98
N VAL A 135 4.70 6.01 2.10
CA VAL A 135 3.82 4.85 2.29
C VAL A 135 4.61 3.58 2.51
N TYR A 136 4.04 2.68 3.31
CA TYR A 136 4.62 1.38 3.65
C TYR A 136 3.57 0.31 3.45
N ASP A 137 3.99 -0.88 2.99
CA ASP A 137 3.13 -2.06 2.85
C ASP A 137 3.81 -3.29 3.45
N ILE A 138 3.01 -4.25 3.91
CA ILE A 138 3.48 -5.53 4.47
C ILE A 138 2.65 -6.69 3.91
N THR A 139 3.33 -7.78 3.56
CA THR A 139 2.68 -9.01 3.08
C THR A 139 2.51 -9.99 4.25
N VAL A 140 1.26 -10.31 4.58
CA VAL A 140 0.91 -11.33 5.58
C VAL A 140 0.55 -12.64 4.90
N GLU A 141 1.24 -13.72 5.26
CA GLU A 141 1.20 -15.02 4.56
C GLU A 141 -0.15 -15.74 4.63
N GLU A 142 -0.90 -15.62 5.73
CA GLU A 142 -2.15 -16.39 5.91
C GLU A 142 -3.42 -15.55 5.72
N THR A 143 -3.56 -14.46 6.50
CA THR A 143 -4.81 -13.69 6.57
C THR A 143 -4.90 -12.62 5.49
N HIS A 144 -3.76 -12.23 4.90
CA HIS A 144 -3.65 -11.14 3.91
C HIS A 144 -4.25 -9.82 4.38
N CYS A 145 -4.34 -9.67 5.70
CA CYS A 145 -4.77 -8.48 6.39
C CYS A 145 -3.93 -8.31 7.65
N TYR A 146 -3.73 -7.06 8.04
CA TYR A 146 -2.98 -6.72 9.24
C TYR A 146 -3.67 -5.59 10.01
N ALA A 147 -3.55 -5.65 11.33
CA ALA A 147 -3.99 -4.56 12.19
C ALA A 147 -2.93 -3.44 12.18
N ALA A 148 -3.31 -2.23 11.78
CA ALA A 148 -2.48 -1.04 11.96
C ALA A 148 -3.34 0.15 12.38
N HIS A 149 -2.87 0.89 13.38
CA HIS A 149 -3.55 2.07 13.95
C HIS A 149 -5.03 1.85 14.32
N GLY A 150 -5.41 0.62 14.72
CA GLY A 150 -6.78 0.29 15.10
C GLY A 150 -7.68 -0.17 13.94
N PHE A 151 -7.17 -0.22 12.71
CA PHE A 151 -7.90 -0.70 11.53
C PHE A 151 -7.38 -2.06 11.05
N ILE A 152 -8.27 -2.84 10.44
CA ILE A 152 -7.90 -4.00 9.63
C ILE A 152 -7.63 -3.52 8.22
N ASN A 153 -6.36 -3.57 7.80
CA ASN A 153 -5.92 -3.22 6.45
C ASN A 153 -5.84 -4.49 5.61
N HIS A 154 -6.23 -4.43 4.33
CA HIS A 154 -6.39 -5.60 3.46
C HIS A 154 -5.68 -5.43 2.11
N ASN A 155 -5.12 -6.51 1.56
CA ASN A 155 -4.41 -6.49 0.28
C ASN A 155 -5.29 -7.01 -0.91
N SER A 156 -5.70 -6.09 -1.78
CA SER A 156 -6.14 -6.21 -3.20
C SER A 156 -7.14 -7.31 -3.61
N PHE A 157 -6.69 -8.40 -4.26
CA PHE A 157 -7.54 -9.42 -4.92
C PHE A 157 -8.60 -10.03 -3.99
N TRP A 158 -8.21 -10.28 -2.74
CA TRP A 158 -9.07 -10.92 -1.76
C TRP A 158 -10.21 -10.01 -1.28
N HIS A 159 -10.05 -8.69 -1.39
CA HIS A 159 -11.06 -7.73 -0.94
C HIS A 159 -12.29 -7.87 -1.81
N SER A 160 -12.11 -7.89 -3.13
CA SER A 160 -13.23 -8.04 -4.06
C SER A 160 -13.94 -9.37 -3.86
N LYS A 161 -13.19 -10.46 -3.65
CA LYS A 161 -13.77 -11.79 -3.42
C LYS A 161 -14.54 -11.87 -2.11
N ILE A 162 -13.99 -11.35 -1.02
CA ILE A 162 -14.65 -11.33 0.30
C ILE A 162 -15.91 -10.47 0.26
N MET A 163 -15.82 -9.27 -0.31
CA MET A 163 -16.99 -8.38 -0.43
C MET A 163 -18.07 -9.09 -1.24
N THR A 164 -17.78 -9.49 -2.47
CA THR A 164 -18.80 -10.05 -3.38
C THR A 164 -19.35 -11.42 -2.99
N GLU A 165 -18.58 -12.27 -2.30
CA GLU A 165 -19.00 -13.64 -1.97
C GLU A 165 -19.43 -13.85 -0.51
N LYS A 166 -19.01 -13.00 0.43
CA LYS A 166 -19.16 -13.27 1.88
C LYS A 166 -19.74 -12.12 2.68
N ALA A 167 -19.36 -10.87 2.41
CA ALA A 167 -19.60 -9.76 3.32
C ALA A 167 -20.61 -8.73 2.82
N LEU A 168 -20.67 -8.46 1.51
CA LEU A 168 -21.48 -7.39 0.93
C LEU A 168 -22.97 -7.64 1.09
N LYS A 169 -23.68 -6.69 1.69
CA LYS A 169 -25.14 -6.75 1.77
C LYS A 169 -25.76 -6.24 0.46
N PRO A 170 -26.96 -6.71 0.06
CA PRO A 170 -27.59 -6.28 -1.18
C PRO A 170 -27.77 -4.77 -1.34
N ASN A 171 -27.97 -4.04 -0.24
CA ASN A 171 -28.12 -2.59 -0.22
C ASN A 171 -26.79 -1.82 -0.36
N GLU A 172 -25.66 -2.47 -0.14
CA GLU A 172 -24.31 -1.87 -0.24
C GLU A 172 -23.70 -2.09 -1.65
N PHE A 173 -24.37 -2.87 -2.51
CA PHE A 173 -23.81 -3.31 -3.79
C PHE A 173 -23.46 -2.16 -4.73
N ILE A 174 -24.34 -1.16 -4.83
CA ILE A 174 -24.13 -0.02 -5.75
C ILE A 174 -22.93 0.80 -5.28
N ASP A 175 -22.82 1.07 -3.98
CA ASP A 175 -21.72 1.85 -3.41
C ASP A 175 -20.39 1.12 -3.55
N TYR A 176 -20.37 -0.19 -3.26
CA TYR A 176 -19.20 -1.02 -3.48
C TYR A 176 -18.78 -1.03 -4.95
N ALA A 177 -19.72 -1.25 -5.87
CA ALA A 177 -19.43 -1.28 -7.29
C ALA A 177 -18.91 0.07 -7.79
N ALA A 178 -19.49 1.19 -7.34
CA ALA A 178 -19.04 2.53 -7.69
C ALA A 178 -17.60 2.79 -7.22
N ASN A 179 -17.29 2.49 -5.95
CA ASN A 179 -15.95 2.67 -5.39
C ASN A 179 -14.92 1.75 -6.05
N HIS A 180 -15.22 0.45 -6.16
CA HIS A 180 -14.31 -0.53 -6.74
C HIS A 180 -14.03 -0.24 -8.22
N SER A 181 -15.05 0.17 -8.99
CA SER A 181 -14.86 0.58 -10.39
C SER A 181 -14.05 1.87 -10.53
N GLY A 182 -14.17 2.80 -9.59
CA GLY A 182 -13.30 3.97 -9.50
C GLY A 182 -11.84 3.60 -9.29
N THR A 183 -11.54 2.71 -8.33
CA THR A 183 -10.16 2.22 -8.08
C THR A 183 -9.60 1.45 -9.28
N MET A 184 -10.45 0.70 -9.99
CA MET A 184 -10.10 -0.10 -11.16
C MET A 184 -10.21 0.68 -12.49
N ALA A 185 -10.47 1.99 -12.44
CA ALA A 185 -10.61 2.81 -13.63
C ALA A 185 -9.26 2.92 -14.37
N MET A 186 -9.31 2.92 -15.70
CA MET A 186 -8.13 3.05 -16.54
C MET A 186 -8.46 4.04 -17.65
N GLN A 187 -7.80 5.21 -17.62
CA GLN A 187 -8.00 6.26 -18.62
C GLN A 187 -7.28 5.89 -19.93
N PRO A 188 -7.81 6.31 -21.10
CA PRO A 188 -7.09 6.13 -22.36
C PRO A 188 -5.67 6.72 -22.29
N GLY A 189 -4.66 5.90 -22.61
CA GLY A 189 -3.25 6.31 -22.57
C GLY A 189 -2.55 6.14 -21.23
N GLN A 190 -3.26 5.80 -20.15
CA GLN A 190 -2.67 5.44 -18.85
C GLN A 190 -2.98 3.99 -18.49
N LEU A 191 -1.97 3.28 -17.99
CA LEU A 191 -2.15 1.94 -17.45
C LEU A 191 -2.38 2.05 -15.96
N ASN A 192 -3.36 1.30 -15.46
CA ASN A 192 -3.60 1.15 -14.02
C ASN A 192 -2.99 -0.18 -13.57
N PRO A 193 -1.83 -0.18 -12.87
CA PRO A 193 -1.18 -1.41 -12.43
C PRO A 193 -2.07 -2.25 -11.50
N TYR A 194 -2.88 -1.60 -10.68
CA TYR A 194 -3.82 -2.26 -9.76
C TYR A 194 -4.87 -3.08 -10.53
N LYS A 195 -5.44 -2.48 -11.58
CA LYS A 195 -6.37 -3.17 -12.49
C LYS A 195 -5.70 -4.36 -13.17
N ILE A 196 -4.51 -4.14 -13.75
CA ILE A 196 -3.79 -5.18 -14.48
C ILE A 196 -3.50 -6.37 -13.55
N GLY A 197 -2.98 -6.12 -12.35
CA GLY A 197 -2.65 -7.19 -11.40
C GLY A 197 -3.86 -8.02 -10.99
N ILE A 198 -5.00 -7.38 -10.68
CA ILE A 198 -6.23 -8.11 -10.31
C ILE A 198 -6.76 -8.93 -11.49
N GLU A 199 -6.79 -8.36 -12.70
CA GLU A 199 -7.27 -9.07 -13.88
C GLU A 199 -6.32 -10.21 -14.27
N LEU A 200 -5.01 -10.04 -14.11
CA LEU A 200 -4.04 -11.11 -14.35
C LEU A 200 -4.24 -12.27 -13.36
N LEU A 201 -4.49 -11.98 -12.08
CA LEU A 201 -4.80 -13.01 -11.08
C LEU A 201 -6.11 -13.76 -11.41
N ARG A 202 -7.15 -13.04 -11.86
CA ARG A 202 -8.41 -13.65 -12.34
C ARG A 202 -8.16 -14.54 -13.57
N ASN A 203 -7.34 -14.06 -14.51
CA ASN A 203 -6.95 -14.81 -15.70
C ASN A 203 -6.18 -16.10 -15.33
N ILE A 204 -5.28 -16.04 -14.35
CA ILE A 204 -4.55 -17.22 -13.84
C ILE A 204 -5.52 -18.21 -13.19
N GLU A 205 -6.42 -17.74 -12.32
CA GLU A 205 -7.44 -18.61 -11.68
C GLU A 205 -8.25 -19.35 -12.75
N GLU A 206 -8.75 -18.62 -13.75
CA GLU A 206 -9.54 -19.20 -14.84
C GLU A 206 -8.73 -20.20 -15.68
N ARG A 207 -7.50 -19.83 -16.09
CA ARG A 207 -6.66 -20.69 -16.93
C ARG A 207 -6.33 -21.99 -16.22
N TRP A 208 -5.96 -21.95 -14.95
CA TRP A 208 -5.64 -23.17 -14.21
C TRP A 208 -6.88 -23.99 -13.86
N ASN A 209 -8.03 -23.35 -13.60
CA ASN A 209 -9.29 -24.07 -13.44
C ASN A 209 -9.70 -24.83 -14.70
N LYS A 210 -9.54 -24.21 -15.87
CA LYS A 210 -9.92 -24.79 -17.18
C LYS A 210 -8.83 -25.67 -17.80
N GLY A 211 -7.62 -25.72 -17.21
CA GLY A 211 -6.49 -26.45 -17.77
C GLY A 211 -5.88 -25.81 -19.02
N ARG A 212 -5.99 -24.48 -19.18
CA ARG A 212 -5.46 -23.68 -20.29
C ARG A 212 -4.00 -23.28 -20.04
N PHE A 213 -3.15 -24.28 -19.84
CA PHE A 213 -1.72 -24.14 -19.61
C PHE A 213 -0.97 -25.38 -20.12
N GLY A 214 0.35 -25.27 -20.24
CA GLY A 214 1.21 -26.36 -20.69
C GLY A 214 1.19 -26.57 -22.20
N LYS A 215 2.00 -27.55 -22.64
CA LYS A 215 2.31 -27.81 -24.05
C LYS A 215 1.06 -28.07 -24.90
N GLU A 216 0.16 -28.89 -24.38
CA GLU A 216 -1.07 -29.32 -25.08
C GLU A 216 -1.99 -28.14 -25.42
N TYR A 217 -2.09 -27.14 -24.54
CA TYR A 217 -2.87 -25.94 -24.81
C TYR A 217 -2.14 -25.00 -25.78
N SER A 218 -0.84 -24.79 -25.58
CA SER A 218 -0.05 -23.87 -26.43
C SER A 218 0.00 -24.32 -27.89
N GLU A 219 0.19 -25.62 -28.13
CA GLU A 219 0.34 -26.21 -29.47
C GLU A 219 -1.00 -26.55 -30.16
N CYS A 220 -2.15 -26.36 -29.49
CA CYS A 220 -3.44 -26.56 -30.12
C CYS A 220 -3.69 -25.51 -31.22
N ASN A 221 -3.75 -25.96 -32.48
CA ASN A 221 -4.00 -25.09 -33.64
C ASN A 221 -5.50 -24.95 -33.98
N ASP A 222 -6.38 -25.72 -33.34
CA ASP A 222 -7.82 -25.61 -33.52
C ASP A 222 -8.41 -24.51 -32.62
N MET A 223 -8.83 -23.41 -33.24
CA MET A 223 -9.44 -22.27 -32.56
C MET A 223 -10.76 -22.61 -31.85
N ARG A 224 -11.51 -23.59 -32.35
CA ARG A 224 -12.77 -24.04 -31.73
C ARG A 224 -12.49 -24.85 -30.48
N GLU A 225 -11.47 -25.70 -30.52
CA GLU A 225 -11.03 -26.49 -29.37
C GLU A 225 -10.44 -25.59 -28.28
N LYS A 226 -9.54 -24.65 -28.63
CA LYS A 226 -8.99 -23.64 -27.70
C LYS A 226 -10.08 -22.84 -26.98
N LYS A 227 -11.12 -22.40 -27.71
CA LYS A 227 -12.22 -21.61 -27.12
C LYS A 227 -13.05 -22.42 -26.12
N ASN A 228 -13.31 -23.70 -26.43
CA ASN A 228 -14.10 -24.60 -25.58
C ASN A 228 -13.25 -25.39 -24.58
N TRP A 229 -11.96 -25.05 -24.45
CA TRP A 229 -11.03 -25.75 -23.58
C TRP A 229 -11.44 -25.58 -22.10
N ASP A 230 -11.89 -26.68 -21.51
CA ASP A 230 -12.22 -26.80 -20.10
C ASP A 230 -12.04 -28.24 -19.62
N ARG A 231 -10.94 -28.47 -18.91
CA ARG A 231 -10.61 -29.75 -18.26
C ARG A 231 -11.13 -29.84 -16.82
N LYS A 232 -11.76 -28.78 -16.30
CA LYS A 232 -12.32 -28.70 -14.94
C LYS A 232 -11.35 -29.14 -13.84
N LEU A 233 -10.09 -28.73 -13.97
CA LEU A 233 -9.03 -29.13 -13.04
C LEU A 233 -9.17 -28.46 -11.66
N GLY A 234 -9.76 -27.26 -11.60
CA GLY A 234 -9.96 -26.55 -10.32
C GLY A 234 -8.67 -26.07 -9.64
N LEU A 235 -7.53 -26.07 -10.34
CA LEU A 235 -6.21 -25.76 -9.79
C LEU A 235 -5.91 -24.26 -9.69
N GLY A 236 -6.86 -23.39 -10.07
CA GLY A 236 -6.66 -21.95 -10.15
C GLY A 236 -6.26 -21.32 -8.83
N ARG A 237 -6.87 -21.79 -7.73
CA ARG A 237 -6.60 -21.27 -6.39
C ARG A 237 -5.19 -21.62 -5.92
N GLU A 238 -4.79 -22.88 -6.11
CA GLU A 238 -3.46 -23.35 -5.77
C GLU A 238 -2.40 -22.57 -6.56
N LYS A 239 -2.64 -22.34 -7.86
CA LYS A 239 -1.72 -21.55 -8.67
C LYS A 239 -1.58 -20.11 -8.21
N ILE A 240 -2.68 -19.43 -7.84
CA ILE A 240 -2.58 -18.07 -7.27
C ILE A 240 -1.66 -18.04 -6.04
N PHE A 241 -1.75 -19.04 -5.15
CA PHE A 241 -0.87 -19.12 -3.98
C PHE A 241 0.58 -19.41 -4.36
N GLU A 242 0.82 -20.28 -5.34
CA GLU A 242 2.15 -20.54 -5.89
C GLU A 242 2.77 -19.27 -6.49
N VAL A 243 2.00 -18.54 -7.30
CA VAL A 243 2.43 -17.28 -7.92
C VAL A 243 2.93 -16.29 -6.87
N ARG A 244 2.15 -16.12 -5.80
CA ARG A 244 2.50 -15.20 -4.71
C ARG A 244 3.73 -15.64 -3.92
N LYS A 245 4.02 -16.93 -3.89
CA LYS A 245 5.16 -17.48 -3.16
C LYS A 245 6.46 -17.31 -3.92
N PHE A 246 6.44 -17.39 -5.25
CA PHE A 246 7.65 -17.50 -6.06
C PHE A 246 7.91 -16.33 -7.01
N TYR A 247 6.90 -15.50 -7.31
CA TYR A 247 7.02 -14.44 -8.32
C TYR A 247 6.95 -13.06 -7.67
N ASN A 248 7.93 -12.22 -7.99
CA ASN A 248 7.86 -10.76 -7.78
C ASN A 248 7.13 -10.10 -8.96
N ASP A 249 6.84 -8.79 -8.89
CA ASP A 249 6.03 -8.10 -9.91
C ASP A 249 6.61 -8.20 -11.33
N VAL A 250 7.94 -8.15 -11.47
CA VAL A 250 8.62 -8.29 -12.77
C VAL A 250 8.42 -9.70 -13.32
N MET A 251 8.72 -10.72 -12.52
CA MET A 251 8.55 -12.13 -12.91
C MET A 251 7.09 -12.49 -13.13
N PHE A 252 6.18 -11.84 -12.40
CA PHE A 252 4.75 -12.04 -12.52
C PHE A 252 4.23 -11.55 -13.87
N ILE A 253 4.60 -10.34 -14.28
CA ILE A 253 4.28 -9.83 -15.62
C ILE A 253 5.00 -10.65 -16.70
N ASP A 254 6.27 -11.00 -16.49
CA ASP A 254 7.05 -11.73 -17.48
C ASP A 254 6.44 -13.11 -17.80
N GLU A 255 6.04 -13.87 -16.78
CA GLU A 255 5.51 -15.23 -16.93
C GLU A 255 4.03 -15.24 -17.34
N PHE A 256 3.20 -14.38 -16.75
CA PHE A 256 1.74 -14.53 -16.84
C PHE A 256 1.05 -13.55 -17.79
N LEU A 257 1.72 -12.49 -18.22
CA LEU A 257 1.19 -11.63 -19.28
C LEU A 257 1.23 -12.40 -20.61
N THR A 258 0.09 -12.50 -21.28
CA THR A 258 -0.05 -13.24 -22.55
C THR A 258 -0.60 -12.34 -23.65
N PRO A 259 -0.33 -12.66 -24.93
CA PRO A 259 -0.93 -11.94 -26.05
C PRO A 259 -2.46 -11.92 -25.99
N GLU A 260 -3.07 -13.04 -25.58
CA GLU A 260 -4.52 -13.18 -25.42
C GLU A 260 -5.06 -12.23 -24.34
N PHE A 261 -4.36 -12.14 -23.19
CA PHE A 261 -4.71 -11.19 -22.13
C PHE A 261 -4.62 -9.74 -22.63
N CYS A 262 -3.54 -9.38 -23.31
CA CYS A 262 -3.40 -8.03 -23.86
C CYS A 262 -4.50 -7.70 -24.87
N ALA A 263 -4.91 -8.66 -25.70
CA ALA A 263 -6.01 -8.49 -26.65
C ALA A 263 -7.37 -8.32 -25.96
N GLU A 264 -7.67 -9.14 -24.94
CA GLU A 264 -8.91 -9.09 -24.16
C GLU A 264 -9.07 -7.76 -23.41
N HIS A 265 -7.98 -7.28 -22.80
CA HIS A 265 -7.95 -6.04 -22.05
C HIS A 265 -7.66 -4.79 -22.89
N LYS A 266 -7.59 -4.94 -24.23
CA LYS A 266 -7.36 -3.84 -25.19
C LYS A 266 -6.09 -3.04 -24.87
N MET A 267 -5.02 -3.74 -24.52
CA MET A 267 -3.72 -3.13 -24.22
C MET A 267 -3.02 -2.77 -25.54
N PHE A 268 -2.62 -1.51 -25.68
CA PHE A 268 -1.96 -0.97 -26.86
C PHE A 268 -0.82 -0.02 -26.45
N VAL A 269 0.26 0.01 -27.23
CA VAL A 269 1.28 1.07 -27.11
C VAL A 269 0.76 2.28 -27.86
N TYR A 270 0.67 3.43 -27.20
CA TYR A 270 0.32 4.71 -27.83
C TYR A 270 1.59 5.51 -28.11
N ALA A 271 1.68 6.12 -29.30
CA ALA A 271 2.71 7.11 -29.62
C ALA A 271 2.04 8.39 -30.10
N PHE A 272 2.68 9.52 -29.78
CA PHE A 272 2.20 10.82 -30.19
C PHE A 272 2.57 11.08 -31.65
N ASN A 273 1.58 11.23 -32.52
CA ASN A 273 1.80 11.57 -33.91
C ASN A 273 1.91 13.09 -34.04
N VAL A 274 3.16 13.59 -34.19
CA VAL A 274 3.47 15.02 -34.27
C VAL A 274 2.80 15.71 -35.46
N SER A 275 2.51 14.98 -36.55
CA SER A 275 1.86 15.54 -37.74
C SER A 275 0.34 15.64 -37.59
N ALA A 276 -0.27 14.79 -36.76
CA ALA A 276 -1.73 14.74 -36.57
C ALA A 276 -2.17 15.35 -35.23
N ASP A 277 -1.23 15.85 -34.41
CA ASP A 277 -1.42 16.41 -33.08
C ASP A 277 -2.32 15.55 -32.16
N ARG A 278 -2.17 14.22 -32.26
CA ARG A 278 -2.97 13.25 -31.50
C ARG A 278 -2.19 11.98 -31.20
N TYR A 279 -2.59 11.30 -30.12
CA TYR A 279 -2.08 9.97 -29.79
C TYR A 279 -2.71 8.92 -30.71
N GLU A 280 -1.87 8.14 -31.37
CA GLU A 280 -2.27 7.01 -32.21
C GLU A 280 -1.74 5.69 -31.64
N ILE A 281 -2.39 4.58 -31.98
CA ILE A 281 -1.90 3.25 -31.59
C ILE A 281 -0.60 3.01 -32.37
N ALA A 282 0.53 3.08 -31.67
CA ALA A 282 1.85 2.90 -32.23
C ALA A 282 2.10 1.44 -32.62
N THR A 283 1.69 0.50 -31.76
CA THR A 283 1.98 -0.92 -31.95
C THR A 283 1.01 -1.81 -31.17
N ARG A 284 0.61 -2.92 -31.78
CA ARG A 284 -0.13 -4.04 -31.16
C ARG A 284 0.75 -5.27 -30.91
N GLU A 285 2.05 -5.16 -31.19
CA GLU A 285 3.03 -6.22 -30.95
C GLU A 285 3.18 -6.44 -29.45
N PHE A 286 2.91 -7.66 -29.03
CA PHE A 286 2.95 -8.10 -27.64
C PHE A 286 4.31 -7.82 -26.98
N GLU A 287 5.41 -8.08 -27.68
CA GLU A 287 6.77 -7.88 -27.15
C GLU A 287 7.01 -6.43 -26.70
N LYS A 288 6.56 -5.44 -27.47
CA LYS A 288 6.71 -4.02 -27.10
C LYS A 288 5.85 -3.65 -25.89
N ILE A 289 4.63 -4.17 -25.81
CA ILE A 289 3.74 -3.96 -24.64
C ILE A 289 4.39 -4.54 -23.38
N LYS A 290 4.87 -5.78 -23.48
CA LYS A 290 5.52 -6.49 -22.38
C LYS A 290 6.77 -5.77 -21.91
N GLN A 291 7.65 -5.38 -22.84
CA GLN A 291 8.86 -4.62 -22.52
C GLN A 291 8.54 -3.29 -21.82
N GLN A 292 7.54 -2.54 -22.32
CA GLN A 292 7.17 -1.27 -21.70
C GLN A 292 6.62 -1.44 -20.27
N LEU A 293 5.82 -2.48 -20.02
CA LEU A 293 5.34 -2.82 -18.68
C LEU A 293 6.48 -3.25 -17.75
N LEU A 294 7.36 -4.13 -18.22
CA LEU A 294 8.51 -4.59 -17.44
C LEU A 294 9.47 -3.43 -17.13
N PHE A 295 9.66 -2.50 -18.07
CA PHE A 295 10.45 -1.30 -17.84
C PHE A 295 9.82 -0.37 -16.78
N GLN A 296 8.50 -0.19 -16.79
CA GLN A 296 7.83 0.58 -15.74
C GLN A 296 7.99 -0.03 -14.34
N LEU A 297 8.07 -1.36 -14.26
CA LEU A 297 8.30 -2.08 -13.01
C LEU A 297 9.78 -2.19 -12.63
N THR A 298 10.68 -2.07 -13.60
CA THR A 298 12.13 -2.05 -13.39
C THR A 298 12.54 -0.62 -13.02
N ASN A 299 13.04 -0.42 -11.80
CA ASN A 299 13.47 0.90 -11.30
C ASN A 299 12.35 1.97 -11.29
N PHE A 300 11.07 1.56 -11.12
CA PHE A 300 9.89 2.43 -11.14
C PHE A 300 9.77 3.32 -12.40
N GLY A 301 10.33 2.87 -13.53
CA GLY A 301 10.35 3.64 -14.78
C GLY A 301 11.29 4.85 -14.75
N TYR A 302 12.16 4.97 -13.74
CA TYR A 302 13.23 5.95 -13.75
C TYR A 302 14.37 5.49 -14.67
N PRO A 303 14.86 6.37 -15.56
CA PRO A 303 15.95 6.03 -16.45
C PRO A 303 17.24 5.74 -15.67
N ILE A 304 17.98 4.73 -16.09
CA ILE A 304 19.28 4.40 -15.51
C ILE A 304 20.34 5.27 -16.19
N ILE A 305 20.92 6.19 -15.43
CA ILE A 305 21.95 7.12 -15.90
C ILE A 305 23.29 6.80 -15.23
N ASN A 306 24.32 6.53 -16.03
CA ASN A 306 25.67 6.27 -15.57
C ASN A 306 26.58 7.46 -15.85
N VAL A 307 27.53 7.74 -14.94
CA VAL A 307 28.64 8.66 -15.21
C VAL A 307 29.70 7.90 -16.00
N VAL A 308 30.00 8.36 -17.22
CA VAL A 308 30.99 7.74 -18.11
C VAL A 308 32.35 8.39 -17.96
N ASP A 309 32.39 9.73 -17.94
CA ASP A 309 33.64 10.49 -17.87
C ASP A 309 33.43 11.81 -17.13
N GLY A 310 34.24 12.06 -16.09
CA GLY A 310 34.26 13.33 -15.35
C GLY A 310 35.25 14.35 -15.92
N ASN A 311 36.00 13.99 -16.96
CA ASN A 311 36.92 14.85 -17.67
C ASN A 311 36.72 14.74 -19.19
N TYR A 312 35.46 14.78 -19.62
CA TYR A 312 35.11 14.62 -21.01
C TYR A 312 35.81 15.64 -21.90
N LYS A 313 36.35 15.16 -23.03
CA LYS A 313 37.19 15.92 -23.97
C LYS A 313 38.41 16.59 -23.32
N ASN A 314 38.85 16.12 -22.16
CA ASN A 314 39.89 16.73 -21.34
C ASN A 314 39.59 18.19 -20.93
N ARG A 315 38.31 18.52 -20.73
CA ARG A 315 37.83 19.88 -20.36
C ARG A 315 37.16 19.96 -18.99
N SER A 316 37.27 18.90 -18.18
CA SER A 316 36.54 18.74 -16.91
C SER A 316 35.02 18.82 -17.08
N GLU A 317 34.53 18.42 -18.25
CA GLU A 317 33.11 18.32 -18.57
C GLU A 317 32.59 16.95 -18.13
N LEU A 318 31.32 16.90 -17.73
CA LEU A 318 30.68 15.66 -17.28
C LEU A 318 29.98 14.97 -18.44
N LEU A 319 30.35 13.74 -18.75
CA LEU A 319 29.63 12.86 -19.68
C LEU A 319 28.84 11.80 -18.92
N LEU A 320 27.55 11.80 -19.16
CA LEU A 320 26.59 10.81 -18.70
C LEU A 320 26.17 9.91 -19.87
N LYS A 321 25.74 8.69 -19.56
CA LYS A 321 25.12 7.79 -20.52
C LYS A 321 23.84 7.23 -19.95
N HIS A 322 22.76 7.41 -20.71
CA HIS A 322 21.51 6.73 -20.48
C HIS A 322 21.63 5.28 -20.95
N ASN A 323 21.43 4.34 -20.04
CA ASN A 323 21.27 2.94 -20.41
C ASN A 323 19.87 2.77 -21.02
N HIS A 324 19.78 2.92 -22.34
CA HIS A 324 18.50 2.92 -23.06
C HIS A 324 17.95 1.49 -23.16
N GLU A 325 16.85 1.24 -22.48
CA GLU A 325 16.15 -0.06 -22.46
C GLU A 325 14.87 -0.02 -23.32
N GLY A 326 14.89 0.74 -24.43
CA GLY A 326 13.77 0.85 -25.37
C GLY A 326 12.82 2.03 -25.12
N VAL A 327 13.04 2.82 -24.07
CA VAL A 327 12.24 4.01 -23.75
C VAL A 327 13.11 5.27 -23.83
N ASP A 328 12.68 6.24 -24.65
CA ASP A 328 13.37 7.52 -24.81
C ASP A 328 13.18 8.41 -23.57
N LEU A 329 14.18 9.26 -23.28
CA LEU A 329 14.05 10.26 -22.23
C LEU A 329 13.00 11.31 -22.58
N LYS A 330 12.21 11.74 -21.59
CA LYS A 330 11.37 12.94 -21.74
C LYS A 330 12.26 14.16 -21.87
N MET A 331 12.23 14.82 -23.03
CA MET A 331 13.21 15.85 -23.37
C MET A 331 13.14 17.09 -22.49
N ASP A 332 11.95 17.51 -22.10
CA ASP A 332 11.77 18.67 -21.22
C ASP A 332 12.43 18.40 -19.85
N TRP A 333 12.27 17.19 -19.33
CA TRP A 333 12.87 16.77 -18.06
C TRP A 333 14.38 16.59 -18.18
N ALA A 334 14.86 15.99 -19.28
CA ALA A 334 16.29 15.83 -19.53
C ALA A 334 17.00 17.20 -19.59
N LYS A 335 16.40 18.17 -20.28
CA LYS A 335 16.92 19.55 -20.35
C LYS A 335 17.01 20.21 -18.98
N GLU A 336 15.93 20.19 -18.19
CA GLU A 336 15.94 20.77 -16.84
C GLU A 336 16.91 20.03 -15.89
N THR A 337 17.03 18.71 -16.03
CA THR A 337 17.99 17.92 -15.25
C THR A 337 19.44 18.30 -15.55
N LEU A 338 19.79 18.50 -16.82
CA LEU A 338 21.14 18.98 -17.18
C LEU A 338 21.43 20.38 -16.63
N LYS A 339 20.44 21.28 -16.61
CA LYS A 339 20.59 22.60 -15.97
C LYS A 339 20.87 22.47 -14.48
N ALA A 340 20.14 21.60 -13.78
CA ALA A 340 20.35 21.34 -12.36
C ALA A 340 21.74 20.73 -12.08
N LEU A 341 22.16 19.77 -12.90
CA LEU A 341 23.50 19.16 -12.80
C LEU A 341 24.62 20.17 -13.05
N PHE A 342 24.47 21.05 -14.05
CA PHE A 342 25.44 22.13 -14.29
C PHE A 342 25.57 23.06 -13.08
N ARG A 343 24.48 23.36 -12.35
CA ARG A 343 24.57 24.20 -11.13
C ARG A 343 25.47 23.60 -10.07
N ILE A 344 25.57 22.26 -10.02
CA ILE A 344 26.40 21.52 -9.07
C ILE A 344 27.81 21.34 -9.65
N TRP A 345 27.92 20.85 -10.89
CA TRP A 345 29.18 20.52 -11.54
C TRP A 345 30.00 21.75 -11.99
N LYS A 346 29.33 22.89 -12.23
CA LYS A 346 29.90 24.18 -12.67
C LYS A 346 30.62 24.17 -14.04
N ARG A 347 30.56 23.06 -14.76
CA ARG A 347 31.10 22.87 -16.11
C ARG A 347 30.04 22.22 -17.00
N PRO A 348 30.16 22.32 -18.34
CA PRO A 348 29.21 21.69 -19.26
C PRO A 348 28.94 20.22 -18.94
N VAL A 349 27.67 19.84 -19.07
CA VAL A 349 27.19 18.47 -18.81
C VAL A 349 26.56 17.91 -20.08
N HIS A 350 26.91 16.67 -20.39
CA HIS A 350 26.51 15.94 -21.59
C HIS A 350 25.82 14.64 -21.20
N ILE A 351 24.82 14.21 -21.96
CA ILE A 351 24.19 12.90 -21.82
C ILE A 351 24.04 12.24 -23.19
N GLU A 352 24.64 11.06 -23.33
CA GLU A 352 24.43 10.16 -24.47
C GLU A 352 23.13 9.36 -24.26
N THR A 353 22.23 9.38 -25.22
CA THR A 353 20.96 8.64 -25.22
C THR A 353 20.58 8.22 -26.64
N ILE A 354 19.60 7.33 -26.78
CA ILE A 354 18.91 7.08 -28.04
C ILE A 354 17.63 7.93 -28.05
N MET A 355 17.32 8.52 -29.20
CA MET A 355 16.08 9.24 -29.49
C MET A 355 15.57 8.84 -30.87
N GLU A 356 14.31 8.42 -30.97
CA GLU A 356 13.70 7.97 -32.24
C GLU A 356 14.55 6.91 -32.98
N GLY A 357 15.22 6.04 -32.21
CA GLY A 357 16.09 4.97 -32.73
C GLY A 357 17.49 5.44 -33.18
N ALA A 358 17.82 6.72 -33.05
CA ALA A 358 19.14 7.26 -33.37
C ALA A 358 19.92 7.70 -32.12
N PRO A 359 21.22 7.41 -32.02
CA PRO A 359 22.03 7.89 -30.90
C PRO A 359 22.23 9.41 -30.99
N LYS A 360 22.07 10.09 -29.85
CA LYS A 360 22.20 11.54 -29.69
C LYS A 360 22.94 11.87 -28.40
N ILE A 361 23.65 13.00 -28.41
CA ILE A 361 24.22 13.64 -27.22
C ILE A 361 23.50 14.95 -26.99
N LEU A 362 22.80 15.06 -25.86
CA LEU A 362 22.26 16.33 -25.37
C LEU A 362 23.29 16.98 -24.45
N SER A 363 23.56 18.26 -24.64
CA SER A 363 24.54 19.03 -23.89
C SER A 363 23.92 20.28 -23.30
N PHE A 364 24.42 20.73 -22.16
CA PHE A 364 24.11 22.05 -21.60
C PHE A 364 25.41 22.74 -21.15
N ASP A 365 25.66 23.94 -21.67
CA ASP A 365 26.89 24.70 -21.46
C ASP A 365 26.80 25.76 -20.35
N GLY A 366 25.62 25.94 -19.76
CA GLY A 366 25.32 26.98 -18.77
C GLY A 366 24.38 28.06 -19.30
N THR A 367 24.24 28.17 -20.62
CA THR A 367 23.37 29.13 -21.30
C THR A 367 22.33 28.44 -22.18
N GLU A 368 22.76 27.52 -23.03
CA GLU A 368 21.92 26.90 -24.05
C GLU A 368 22.06 25.38 -24.06
N HIS A 369 21.03 24.73 -24.62
CA HIS A 369 21.06 23.31 -24.89
C HIS A 369 21.52 23.06 -26.33
N GLN A 370 22.42 22.11 -26.51
CA GLN A 370 22.89 21.68 -27.82
C GLN A 370 22.63 20.19 -28.02
N GLU A 371 22.18 19.81 -29.21
CA GLU A 371 22.03 18.42 -29.64
C GLU A 371 23.08 18.10 -30.70
N ALA A 372 23.83 17.02 -30.48
CA ALA A 372 24.80 16.50 -31.45
C ALA A 372 24.57 15.01 -31.69
N ARG A 373 25.07 14.50 -32.82
CA ARG A 373 25.26 13.06 -33.00
C ARG A 373 26.62 12.67 -32.40
N PRO A 374 26.72 11.53 -31.69
CA PRO A 374 27.95 11.10 -31.03
C PRO A 374 29.13 10.95 -31.99
#